data_AF-A0A5E8HDD8-F1
#
_entry.id   AF-A0A5E8HDD8-F1
#
_cell.length_a   1.000
_cell.length_b   1.000
_cell.length_c   1.000
_cell.angle_alpha   90.00
_cell.angle_beta   90.00
_cell.angle_gamma   90.00
#
_symmetry.space_group_name_H-M   'P 1'
#
loop_
_entity.id
_entity.type
_entity.pdbx_description
1 polymer ?
#
loop_
_entity_poly.entity_id
_entity_poly.type
_entity_poly.pdbx_seq_one_letter_code
_entity_poly.pdbx_strand_id
1 'polypeptide(L)'
;MISTIAKRILIIQIIVVSSLNCALFQKRNLKLTNAVEENLIPKDGNLRIIAAPIYLPLGVGAGILDVFIIHPIAVIPDAAEDTIGVLWTSQNSGYYTKLGAIPFSALATPPFFIMAWSYHWFFNDNDRPHEVDTRTTVPTKLNTFEDWKKKMYEAIQDKDLQKMYEYVYEFEKFRRNPETVLILIEVRERLAKQKKQNEETNLLSSILSFPSSNEKVRKYILQEFLISDSSLNFRQFIRNCKELECKSVILKKIKNLGNDPYTLTEFIKLYFEKATPEEKERFMKHLQAIE
;
A
#
# COMPACT_ATOMS: atom_id res chain seq x y z
N MET A 1 -20.68 32.79 39.18
CA MET A 1 -20.27 31.49 39.77
C MET A 1 -20.70 30.29 38.90
N ILE A 2 -21.92 30.28 38.34
CA ILE A 2 -22.41 29.18 37.47
C ILE A 2 -21.58 29.03 36.18
N SER A 3 -21.11 30.14 35.59
CA SER A 3 -20.28 30.13 34.36
C SER A 3 -18.92 29.42 34.54
N THR A 4 -18.28 29.53 35.70
CA THR A 4 -16.97 28.89 35.96
C THR A 4 -17.09 27.39 36.19
N ILE A 5 -18.20 26.92 36.78
CA ILE A 5 -18.46 25.50 36.99
C ILE A 5 -18.78 24.80 35.66
N ALA A 6 -19.61 25.42 34.81
CA ALA A 6 -19.92 24.90 33.48
C ALA A 6 -18.68 24.74 32.59
N LYS A 7 -17.75 25.71 32.62
CA LYS A 7 -16.47 25.61 31.89
C LYS A 7 -15.60 24.44 32.36
N ARG A 8 -15.54 24.19 33.67
CA ARG A 8 -14.77 23.07 34.24
C ARG A 8 -15.36 21.72 33.86
N ILE A 9 -16.68 21.59 33.91
CA ILE A 9 -17.38 20.36 33.51
C ILE A 9 -17.14 20.07 32.02
N LEU A 10 -17.21 21.08 31.16
CA LEU A 10 -16.95 20.93 29.72
C LEU A 10 -15.51 20.47 29.44
N ILE A 11 -14.51 21.05 30.11
CA ILE A 11 -13.10 20.64 29.98
C ILE A 11 -12.92 19.18 30.42
N ILE A 12 -13.51 18.79 31.55
CA ILE A 12 -13.43 17.41 32.05
C ILE A 12 -14.10 16.45 31.07
N GLN A 13 -15.26 16.80 30.51
CA GLN A 13 -15.93 15.98 29.50
C GLN A 13 -15.09 15.81 28.24
N ILE A 14 -14.43 16.88 27.76
CA ILE A 14 -13.51 16.80 26.62
C ILE A 14 -12.34 15.87 26.94
N ILE A 15 -11.70 16.00 28.12
CA ILE A 15 -10.59 15.14 28.54
C ILE A 15 -11.03 13.67 28.60
N VAL A 16 -12.18 13.39 29.20
CA VAL A 16 -12.71 12.01 29.34
C VAL A 16 -13.06 11.41 27.98
N VAL A 17 -13.76 12.13 27.11
CA VAL A 17 -14.13 11.65 25.77
C VAL A 17 -12.88 11.44 24.90
N SER A 18 -11.87 12.33 25.00
CA SER A 18 -10.60 12.16 24.30
C SER A 18 -9.77 10.98 24.83
N SER A 19 -9.93 10.62 26.11
CA SER A 19 -9.21 9.47 26.71
C SER A 19 -9.80 8.10 26.36
N LEU A 20 -11.08 8.04 25.96
CA LEU A 20 -11.75 6.77 25.64
C LEU A 20 -11.31 6.16 24.30
N ASN A 21 -10.81 6.97 23.37
CA ASN A 21 -10.24 6.54 22.10
C ASN A 21 -8.70 6.68 22.07
N CYS A 22 -8.04 6.70 23.23
CA CYS A 22 -6.59 6.73 23.25
C CYS A 22 -6.02 5.43 22.67
N ALA A 23 -5.21 5.57 21.63
CA ALA A 23 -4.47 4.47 20.98
C ALA A 23 -3.64 3.65 22.00
N LEU A 24 -3.28 4.26 23.14
CA LEU A 24 -2.51 3.67 24.23
C LEU A 24 -3.15 2.41 24.87
N PHE A 25 -4.47 2.27 24.85
CA PHE A 25 -5.17 1.13 25.49
C PHE A 25 -5.61 0.06 24.50
N GLN A 26 -5.23 0.20 23.24
CA GLN A 26 -5.62 -0.76 22.23
C GLN A 26 -4.71 -1.98 22.29
N LYS A 27 -5.34 -3.15 22.32
CA LYS A 27 -4.62 -4.43 22.42
C LYS A 27 -3.49 -4.56 21.40
N ARG A 28 -3.70 -4.07 20.17
CA ARG A 28 -2.68 -4.15 19.11
C ARG A 28 -1.40 -3.33 19.38
N ASN A 29 -1.47 -2.28 20.18
CA ASN A 29 -0.33 -1.43 20.51
C ASN A 29 0.44 -1.93 21.75
N LEU A 30 -0.15 -2.87 22.50
CA LEU A 30 0.41 -3.44 23.72
C LEU A 30 1.19 -4.72 23.43
N LYS A 31 2.31 -4.62 22.70
CA LYS A 31 3.10 -5.76 22.22
C LYS A 31 3.65 -6.61 23.37
N LEU A 32 4.24 -5.99 24.39
CA LEU A 32 4.76 -6.71 25.55
C LEU A 32 3.63 -7.29 26.39
N THR A 33 2.55 -6.54 26.56
CA THR A 33 1.38 -7.04 27.31
C THR A 33 0.79 -8.27 26.65
N ASN A 34 0.64 -8.26 25.32
CA ASN A 34 0.20 -9.44 24.56
C ASN A 34 1.18 -10.59 24.70
N ALA A 35 2.49 -10.34 24.65
CA ALA A 35 3.49 -11.38 24.87
C ALA A 35 3.40 -11.99 26.29
N VAL A 36 3.10 -11.17 27.30
CA VAL A 36 2.84 -11.66 28.67
C VAL A 36 1.56 -12.48 28.72
N GLU A 37 0.48 -12.02 28.11
CA GLU A 37 -0.78 -12.76 28.05
C GLU A 37 -0.62 -14.13 27.37
N GLU A 38 0.12 -14.18 26.27
CA GLU A 38 0.29 -15.40 25.46
C GLU A 38 1.23 -16.42 26.10
N ASN A 39 2.29 -15.97 26.78
CA ASN A 39 3.35 -16.86 27.27
C ASN A 39 3.29 -17.14 28.78
N LEU A 40 2.74 -16.22 29.59
CA LEU A 40 2.78 -16.31 31.06
C LEU A 40 1.43 -16.67 31.68
N ILE A 41 0.31 -16.48 30.98
CA ILE A 41 -1.01 -16.81 31.54
C ILE A 41 -1.37 -18.27 31.22
N PRO A 42 -1.44 -19.16 32.23
CA PRO A 42 -1.85 -20.54 31.99
C PRO A 42 -3.32 -20.59 31.54
N LYS A 43 -3.62 -21.51 30.61
CA LYS A 43 -4.96 -21.68 30.02
C LYS A 43 -5.98 -22.25 31.02
N ASP A 44 -5.51 -22.97 32.03
CA ASP A 44 -6.35 -23.54 33.08
C ASP A 44 -6.77 -22.49 34.10
N GLY A 45 -8.08 -22.33 34.31
CA GLY A 45 -8.66 -21.28 35.16
C GLY A 45 -8.17 -21.31 36.62
N ASN A 46 -7.93 -22.49 37.18
CA ASN A 46 -7.46 -22.62 38.57
C ASN A 46 -5.99 -22.23 38.73
N LEU A 47 -5.14 -22.57 37.74
CA LEU A 47 -3.74 -22.17 37.70
C LEU A 47 -3.59 -20.66 37.49
N ARG A 48 -4.52 -20.03 36.77
CA ARG A 48 -4.55 -18.58 36.56
C ARG A 48 -4.74 -17.79 37.86
N ILE A 49 -5.52 -18.29 38.82
CA ILE A 49 -5.72 -17.58 40.10
C ILE A 49 -4.45 -17.68 40.95
N ILE A 50 -3.82 -18.86 40.99
CA ILE A 50 -2.60 -19.10 41.78
C ILE A 50 -1.43 -18.27 41.24
N ALA A 51 -1.29 -18.16 39.92
CA ALA A 51 -0.23 -17.39 39.29
C ALA A 51 -0.48 -15.87 39.27
N ALA A 52 -1.67 -15.40 39.66
CA ALA A 52 -2.07 -13.98 39.59
C ALA A 52 -1.11 -13.01 40.25
N PRO A 53 -0.56 -13.28 41.46
CA PRO A 53 0.37 -12.37 42.11
C PRO A 53 1.67 -12.14 41.30
N ILE A 54 2.01 -13.03 40.38
CA ILE A 54 3.23 -12.97 39.57
C ILE A 54 2.97 -12.27 38.23
N TYR A 55 1.94 -12.69 37.48
CA TYR A 55 1.71 -12.11 36.15
C TYR A 55 1.04 -10.75 36.20
N LEU A 56 0.27 -10.40 37.24
CA LEU A 56 -0.34 -9.06 37.35
C LEU A 56 0.70 -7.93 37.37
N PRO A 57 1.71 -7.93 38.26
CA PRO A 57 2.72 -6.87 38.26
C PRO A 57 3.55 -6.88 36.97
N LEU A 58 3.83 -8.05 36.39
CA LEU A 58 4.52 -8.17 35.10
C LEU A 58 3.71 -7.56 33.95
N GLY A 59 2.41 -7.85 33.88
CA GLY A 59 1.50 -7.30 32.88
C GLY A 59 1.36 -5.78 33.00
N VAL A 60 1.28 -5.25 34.22
CA VAL A 60 1.27 -3.80 34.46
C VAL A 60 2.59 -3.16 34.03
N GLY A 61 3.73 -3.76 34.39
CA GLY A 61 5.05 -3.29 33.95
C GLY A 61 5.21 -3.30 32.42
N ALA A 62 4.74 -4.37 31.78
CA ALA A 62 4.72 -4.49 30.33
C ALA A 62 3.83 -3.41 29.67
N GLY A 63 2.64 -3.16 30.22
CA GLY A 63 1.75 -2.10 29.73
C GLY A 63 2.36 -0.71 29.85
N ILE A 64 3.06 -0.41 30.95
CA ILE A 64 3.78 0.87 31.12
C ILE A 64 4.89 1.00 30.07
N LEU A 65 5.69 -0.06 29.85
CA LEU A 65 6.75 -0.06 28.84
C LEU A 65 6.20 0.08 27.42
N ASP A 66 5.07 -0.59 27.12
CA ASP A 66 4.39 -0.47 25.84
C ASP A 66 3.98 0.99 25.57
N VAL A 67 3.33 1.63 26.55
CA VAL A 67 2.78 2.99 26.42
C VAL A 67 3.84 4.08 26.35
N PHE A 68 4.90 3.97 27.16
CA PHE A 68 5.89 5.05 27.33
C PHE A 68 7.17 4.88 26.52
N ILE A 69 7.47 3.66 26.05
CA ILE A 69 8.72 3.38 25.34
C ILE A 69 8.45 2.81 23.96
N ILE A 70 7.72 1.70 23.87
CA ILE A 70 7.60 0.96 22.61
C ILE A 70 6.71 1.70 21.62
N HIS A 71 5.52 2.12 22.04
CA HIS A 71 4.58 2.82 21.17
C HIS A 71 5.13 4.15 20.65
N PRO A 72 5.72 5.04 21.47
CA PRO A 72 6.32 6.28 20.97
C PRO A 72 7.44 6.04 19.97
N ILE A 73 8.25 4.99 20.14
CA ILE A 73 9.31 4.64 19.18
C ILE A 73 8.71 4.09 17.88
N ALA A 74 7.69 3.24 17.99
CA ALA A 74 7.05 2.60 16.84
C ALA A 74 6.38 3.59 15.88
N VAL A 75 5.91 4.74 16.37
CA VAL A 75 5.24 5.77 15.56
C VAL A 75 6.18 6.83 14.96
N ILE A 76 7.49 6.73 15.19
CA ILE A 76 8.49 7.64 14.60
C ILE A 76 8.47 7.62 13.06
N PRO A 77 8.45 6.44 12.39
CA PRO A 77 8.43 6.38 10.92
C PRO A 77 7.20 7.06 10.33
N ASP A 78 6.02 6.81 10.89
CA ASP A 78 4.76 7.41 10.46
C ASP A 78 4.82 8.94 10.56
N ALA A 79 5.30 9.46 11.69
CA ALA A 79 5.46 10.91 11.89
C ALA A 79 6.49 11.54 10.93
N ALA A 80 7.55 10.80 10.59
CA ALA A 80 8.56 11.24 9.63
C ALA A 80 7.97 11.31 8.21
N GLU A 81 7.23 10.28 7.80
CA GLU A 81 6.55 10.26 6.49
C GLU A 81 5.55 11.41 6.36
N ASP A 82 4.73 11.67 7.38
CA ASP A 82 3.79 12.78 7.39
C ASP A 82 4.51 14.14 7.30
N THR A 83 5.62 14.29 8.03
CA THR A 83 6.45 15.50 7.97
C THR A 83 7.05 15.73 6.58
N ILE A 84 7.56 14.67 5.94
CA ILE A 84 8.11 14.72 4.59
C ILE A 84 7.01 15.01 3.56
N GLY A 85 5.87 14.35 3.70
CA GLY A 85 4.70 14.54 2.84
C GLY A 85 4.21 15.98 2.85
N VAL A 86 4.14 16.60 4.03
CA VAL A 86 3.60 17.96 4.17
C VAL A 86 4.63 19.04 3.83
N LEU A 87 5.86 18.95 4.35
CA LEU A 87 6.84 20.05 4.26
C LEU A 87 7.78 19.94 3.05
N TRP A 88 8.02 18.73 2.54
CA TRP A 88 9.05 18.48 1.53
C TRP A 88 8.49 18.07 0.17
N THR A 89 7.25 17.56 0.12
CA THR A 89 6.61 17.11 -1.13
C THR A 89 5.77 18.23 -1.75
N SER A 90 6.39 19.10 -2.55
CA SER A 90 5.62 20.17 -3.21
C SER A 90 4.75 19.63 -4.34
N GLN A 91 3.45 19.92 -4.31
CA GLN A 91 2.57 19.71 -5.47
C GLN A 91 2.84 20.82 -6.50
N ASN A 92 3.43 20.46 -7.64
CA ASN A 92 3.46 21.23 -8.90
C ASN A 92 4.07 22.66 -8.90
N SER A 93 4.91 23.04 -7.94
CA SER A 93 5.60 24.34 -8.00
C SER A 93 6.88 24.32 -8.87
N GLY A 94 7.18 25.46 -9.49
CA GLY A 94 8.38 25.67 -10.32
C GLY A 94 9.69 25.61 -9.50
N TYR A 95 10.81 25.35 -10.19
CA TYR A 95 12.13 25.11 -9.58
C TYR A 95 12.58 26.21 -8.59
N TYR A 96 12.38 27.48 -8.94
CA TYR A 96 12.79 28.60 -8.08
C TYR A 96 11.94 28.74 -6.82
N THR A 97 10.63 28.46 -6.90
CA THR A 97 9.73 28.45 -5.74
C THR A 97 10.13 27.35 -4.76
N LYS A 98 10.58 26.19 -5.27
CA LYS A 98 11.09 25.09 -4.44
C LYS A 98 12.33 25.49 -3.65
N LEU A 99 13.31 26.12 -4.31
CA LEU A 99 14.54 26.59 -3.66
C LEU A 99 14.25 27.60 -2.54
N GLY A 100 13.30 28.52 -2.78
CA GLY A 100 12.87 29.48 -1.77
C GLY A 100 12.19 28.87 -0.55
N ALA A 101 11.52 27.72 -0.70
CA ALA A 101 10.80 27.04 0.38
C ALA A 101 11.71 26.21 1.31
N ILE A 102 12.89 25.75 0.84
CA ILE A 102 13.82 24.91 1.61
C ILE A 102 14.12 25.44 3.02
N PRO A 103 14.55 26.70 3.21
CA PRO A 103 14.89 27.19 4.55
C PRO A 103 13.67 27.20 5.49
N PHE A 104 12.48 27.48 4.96
CA PHE A 104 11.24 27.44 5.75
C PHE A 104 10.84 26.02 6.10
N SER A 105 10.90 25.07 5.15
CA SER A 105 10.62 23.65 5.40
C SER A 105 11.60 23.06 6.42
N ALA A 106 12.89 23.37 6.31
CA ALA A 106 13.90 22.93 7.27
C ALA A 106 13.62 23.49 8.68
N LEU A 107 13.27 24.77 8.79
CA LEU A 107 12.93 25.40 10.08
C LEU A 107 11.65 24.84 10.69
N ALA A 108 10.64 24.52 9.85
CA ALA A 108 9.35 23.98 10.28
C ALA A 108 9.39 22.47 10.57
N THR A 109 10.43 21.75 10.12
CA THR A 109 10.52 20.29 10.26
C THR A 109 10.47 19.83 11.72
N PRO A 110 11.29 20.34 12.67
CA PRO A 110 11.24 19.87 14.05
C PRO A 110 9.89 20.07 14.75
N PRO A 111 9.25 21.27 14.74
CA PRO A 111 7.97 21.44 15.41
C PRO A 111 6.85 20.62 14.75
N PHE A 112 6.87 20.49 13.43
CA PHE A 112 5.88 19.69 12.71
C PHE A 112 6.03 18.19 13.03
N PHE A 113 7.27 17.68 13.06
CA PHE A 113 7.55 16.31 13.44
C PHE A 113 7.08 16.01 14.87
N ILE A 114 7.37 16.88 15.84
CA ILE A 114 6.91 16.71 17.23
C ILE A 114 5.38 16.67 17.29
N MET A 115 4.70 17.51 16.51
CA MET A 115 3.25 17.56 16.45
C MET A 115 2.67 16.28 15.84
N ALA A 116 3.20 15.82 14.70
CA ALA A 116 2.80 14.58 14.05
C ALA A 116 3.07 13.37 14.96
N TRP A 117 4.27 13.29 15.54
CA TRP A 117 4.66 12.22 16.46
C TRP A 117 3.76 12.17 17.70
N SER A 118 3.45 13.31 18.30
CA SER A 118 2.53 13.38 19.44
C SER A 118 1.12 12.96 19.04
N TYR A 119 0.66 13.39 17.86
CA TYR A 119 -0.62 12.94 17.33
C TYR A 119 -0.67 11.42 17.18
N HIS A 120 0.39 10.81 16.63
CA HIS A 120 0.45 9.36 16.50
C HIS A 120 0.59 8.61 17.82
N TRP A 121 1.29 9.20 18.78
CA TRP A 121 1.39 8.64 20.12
C TRP A 121 0.02 8.58 20.82
N PHE A 122 -0.74 9.67 20.80
CA PHE A 122 -1.99 9.77 21.56
C PHE A 122 -3.23 9.25 20.84
N PHE A 123 -3.34 9.50 19.53
CA PHE A 123 -4.61 9.39 18.80
C PHE A 123 -4.58 8.42 17.64
N ASN A 124 -3.41 8.00 17.17
CA ASN A 124 -3.37 7.22 15.94
C ASN A 124 -3.80 5.77 16.20
N ASP A 125 -5.04 5.54 15.79
CA ASP A 125 -5.72 4.26 15.75
C ASP A 125 -5.35 3.48 14.46
N ASN A 126 -4.11 3.61 13.95
CA ASN A 126 -3.74 3.18 12.59
C ASN A 126 -4.35 1.82 12.17
N ASP A 127 -5.44 1.93 11.40
CA ASP A 127 -6.07 0.90 10.54
C ASP A 127 -5.27 0.70 9.25
N ARG A 128 -4.18 1.46 9.06
CA ARG A 128 -3.14 0.97 8.17
C ARG A 128 -2.71 -0.34 8.81
N PRO A 129 -2.83 -1.49 8.14
CA PRO A 129 -1.96 -2.58 8.52
C PRO A 129 -0.60 -1.92 8.48
N HIS A 130 0.01 -1.69 9.66
CA HIS A 130 1.46 -1.72 9.73
C HIS A 130 1.74 -2.92 8.89
N GLU A 131 2.33 -2.66 7.71
CA GLU A 131 2.92 -3.68 6.87
C GLU A 131 3.49 -4.63 7.90
N VAL A 132 2.77 -5.74 8.11
CA VAL A 132 3.09 -6.66 9.19
C VAL A 132 4.56 -6.82 8.96
N ASP A 133 5.36 -6.60 10.00
CA ASP A 133 6.77 -6.89 9.93
C ASP A 133 6.81 -8.39 9.67
N THR A 134 6.63 -8.75 8.41
CA THR A 134 6.51 -10.05 7.78
C THR A 134 7.88 -10.70 7.82
N ARG A 135 8.85 -10.01 8.43
CA ARG A 135 10.09 -10.55 8.95
C ARG A 135 9.90 -11.39 10.22
N THR A 136 8.81 -11.24 10.99
CA THR A 136 8.61 -12.00 12.25
C THR A 136 7.61 -13.15 12.19
N THR A 137 6.60 -13.11 11.33
CA THR A 137 6.01 -14.37 10.84
C THR A 137 6.76 -14.74 9.59
N VAL A 138 7.88 -15.47 9.74
CA VAL A 138 8.55 -16.10 8.60
C VAL A 138 7.47 -16.83 7.80
N PRO A 139 7.02 -16.34 6.63
CA PRO A 139 6.15 -17.14 5.81
C PRO A 139 6.95 -18.39 5.51
N THR A 140 6.36 -19.56 5.71
CA THR A 140 7.03 -20.85 5.60
C THR A 140 7.83 -20.86 4.30
N LYS A 141 9.16 -20.61 4.38
CA LYS A 141 9.95 -20.14 3.24
C LYS A 141 9.66 -21.05 2.05
N LEU A 142 8.92 -20.53 1.08
CA LEU A 142 8.67 -21.21 -0.18
C LEU A 142 9.99 -21.17 -0.94
N ASN A 143 10.79 -22.22 -0.75
CA ASN A 143 12.15 -22.29 -1.27
C ASN A 143 12.18 -22.69 -2.76
N THR A 144 11.11 -23.33 -3.25
CA THR A 144 11.00 -23.78 -4.64
C THR A 144 9.76 -23.22 -5.33
N PHE A 145 9.87 -23.06 -6.65
CA PHE A 145 8.75 -22.62 -7.49
C PHE A 145 7.59 -23.63 -7.45
N GLU A 146 7.88 -24.94 -7.41
CA GLU A 146 6.86 -25.99 -7.34
C GLU A 146 6.07 -25.95 -6.04
N ASP A 147 6.74 -25.70 -4.91
CA ASP A 147 6.05 -25.54 -3.62
C ASP A 147 5.14 -24.31 -3.66
N TRP A 148 5.63 -23.19 -4.20
CA TRP A 148 4.84 -21.95 -4.32
C TRP A 148 3.63 -22.18 -5.22
N LYS A 149 3.85 -22.79 -6.38
CA LYS A 149 2.81 -23.14 -7.36
C LYS A 149 1.76 -24.04 -6.72
N LYS A 150 2.17 -25.11 -6.04
CA LYS A 150 1.27 -26.03 -5.34
C LYS A 150 0.42 -25.31 -4.31
N LYS A 151 1.02 -24.53 -3.41
CA LYS A 151 0.29 -23.78 -2.37
C LYS A 151 -0.63 -22.71 -2.97
N MET A 152 -0.22 -22.08 -4.06
CA MET A 152 -1.05 -21.12 -4.77
C MET A 152 -2.30 -21.81 -5.34
N TYR A 153 -2.15 -22.99 -5.96
CA TYR A 153 -3.29 -23.77 -6.42
C TYR A 153 -4.18 -24.27 -5.29
N GLU A 154 -3.62 -24.69 -4.16
CA GLU A 154 -4.38 -25.05 -2.96
C GLU A 154 -5.21 -23.85 -2.47
N ALA A 155 -4.60 -22.66 -2.34
CA ALA A 155 -5.31 -21.44 -1.95
C ALA A 155 -6.41 -21.04 -2.96
N ILE A 156 -6.13 -21.19 -4.25
CA ILE A 156 -7.09 -20.96 -5.34
C ILE A 156 -8.27 -21.95 -5.26
N GLN A 157 -8.01 -23.21 -4.91
CA GLN A 157 -9.02 -24.25 -4.77
C GLN A 157 -9.88 -24.04 -3.52
N ASP A 158 -9.25 -23.69 -2.39
CA ASP A 158 -9.90 -23.40 -1.12
C ASP A 158 -10.67 -22.06 -1.13
N LYS A 159 -10.49 -21.25 -2.19
CA LYS A 159 -11.00 -19.87 -2.29
C LYS A 159 -10.53 -18.99 -1.13
N ASP A 160 -9.36 -19.30 -0.56
CA ASP A 160 -8.76 -18.57 0.54
C ASP A 160 -8.00 -17.35 0.01
N LEU A 161 -8.71 -16.21 0.01
CA LEU A 161 -8.20 -14.95 -0.52
C LEU A 161 -6.98 -14.45 0.25
N GLN A 162 -6.96 -14.63 1.56
CA GLN A 162 -5.86 -14.15 2.39
C GLN A 162 -4.57 -14.87 2.02
N LYS A 163 -4.63 -16.21 1.90
CA LYS A 163 -3.48 -17.00 1.44
C LYS A 163 -3.05 -16.64 0.02
N MET A 164 -4.00 -16.41 -0.89
CA MET A 164 -3.67 -15.95 -2.23
C MET A 164 -2.87 -14.64 -2.19
N TYR A 165 -3.23 -13.67 -1.33
CA TYR A 165 -2.44 -12.44 -1.19
C TYR A 165 -1.06 -12.67 -0.61
N GLU A 166 -0.97 -13.44 0.46
CA GLU A 166 0.33 -13.78 1.07
C GLU A 166 1.28 -14.39 0.03
N TYR A 167 0.78 -15.30 -0.81
CA TYR A 167 1.58 -15.92 -1.87
C TYR A 167 1.80 -15.03 -3.08
N VAL A 168 0.87 -14.11 -3.37
CA VAL A 168 1.11 -13.06 -4.35
C VAL A 168 2.32 -12.28 -3.94
N TYR A 169 2.51 -11.82 -2.70
CA TYR A 169 3.73 -11.06 -2.32
C TYR A 169 5.04 -11.84 -2.49
N GLU A 170 5.00 -13.16 -2.35
CA GLU A 170 6.19 -14.02 -2.54
C GLU A 170 6.58 -14.21 -4.02
N PHE A 171 5.72 -13.82 -4.97
CA PHE A 171 5.93 -14.04 -6.41
C PHE A 171 7.20 -13.34 -6.96
N GLU A 172 7.66 -12.26 -6.33
CA GLU A 172 8.85 -11.51 -6.78
C GLU A 172 10.08 -12.43 -6.81
N LYS A 173 10.15 -13.43 -5.93
CA LYS A 173 11.21 -14.46 -5.92
C LYS A 173 11.21 -15.31 -7.20
N PHE A 174 10.03 -15.51 -7.80
CA PHE A 174 9.81 -16.37 -8.98
C PHE A 174 9.48 -15.58 -10.24
N ARG A 175 9.73 -14.26 -10.23
CA ARG A 175 9.42 -13.34 -11.34
C ARG A 175 10.05 -13.73 -12.67
N ARG A 176 11.15 -14.50 -12.66
CA ARG A 176 11.83 -14.92 -13.88
C ARG A 176 11.13 -16.08 -14.59
N ASN A 177 10.21 -16.79 -13.94
CA ASN A 177 9.50 -17.91 -14.54
C ASN A 177 8.22 -17.41 -15.26
N PRO A 178 8.06 -17.68 -16.57
CA PRO A 178 6.88 -17.25 -17.32
C PRO A 178 5.57 -17.89 -16.81
N GLU A 179 5.64 -19.08 -16.19
CA GLU A 179 4.46 -19.73 -15.61
C GLU A 179 3.88 -18.94 -14.42
N THR A 180 4.72 -18.22 -13.67
CA THR A 180 4.30 -17.36 -12.55
C THR A 180 3.25 -16.36 -13.02
N VAL A 181 3.46 -15.74 -14.19
CA VAL A 181 2.53 -14.73 -14.73
C VAL A 181 1.20 -15.36 -15.14
N LEU A 182 1.20 -16.57 -15.68
CA LEU A 182 -0.02 -17.27 -16.05
C LEU A 182 -0.86 -17.60 -14.82
N ILE A 183 -0.22 -18.01 -13.72
CA ILE A 183 -0.89 -18.26 -12.44
C ILE A 183 -1.48 -16.96 -11.89
N LEU A 184 -0.73 -15.85 -11.92
CA LEU A 184 -1.22 -14.54 -11.48
C LEU A 184 -2.41 -14.07 -12.32
N ILE A 185 -2.40 -14.31 -13.63
CA ILE A 185 -3.53 -14.02 -14.53
C ILE A 185 -4.78 -14.80 -14.08
N GLU A 186 -4.65 -16.11 -13.82
CA GLU A 186 -5.78 -16.93 -13.35
C GLU A 186 -6.32 -16.42 -12.00
N VAL A 187 -5.43 -16.08 -11.08
CA VAL A 187 -5.79 -15.52 -9.77
C VAL A 187 -6.59 -14.23 -9.95
N ARG A 188 -6.13 -13.35 -10.84
CA ARG A 188 -6.85 -12.11 -11.17
C ARG A 188 -8.25 -12.37 -11.67
N GLU A 189 -8.40 -13.25 -12.65
CA GLU A 189 -9.70 -13.57 -13.26
C GLU A 189 -10.69 -14.12 -12.22
N ARG A 190 -10.19 -14.86 -11.21
CA ARG A 190 -11.01 -15.33 -10.10
C ARG A 190 -11.37 -14.20 -9.13
N LEU A 191 -10.44 -13.30 -8.82
CA LEU A 191 -10.69 -12.13 -7.97
C LEU A 191 -11.71 -11.16 -8.60
N ALA A 192 -11.60 -10.92 -9.90
CA ALA A 192 -12.53 -10.07 -10.65
C ALA A 192 -13.98 -10.59 -10.55
N LYS A 193 -14.17 -11.93 -10.61
CA LYS A 193 -15.49 -12.56 -10.41
C LYS A 193 -16.08 -12.34 -9.01
N GLN A 194 -15.24 -12.10 -8.01
CA GLN A 194 -15.65 -11.87 -6.62
C GLN A 194 -15.87 -10.39 -6.28
N LYS A 195 -15.78 -9.47 -7.26
CA LYS A 195 -16.03 -8.02 -7.12
C LYS A 195 -15.13 -7.29 -6.11
N LYS A 196 -13.90 -7.76 -5.87
CA LYS A 196 -12.93 -7.09 -4.99
C LYS A 196 -12.01 -6.14 -5.77
N GLN A 197 -12.49 -4.94 -6.07
CA GLN A 197 -11.82 -3.97 -6.98
C GLN A 197 -10.43 -3.47 -6.53
N ASN A 198 -10.24 -3.20 -5.24
CA ASN A 198 -8.98 -2.61 -4.75
C ASN A 198 -7.80 -3.58 -4.90
N GLU A 199 -8.03 -4.85 -4.59
CA GLU A 199 -6.98 -5.85 -4.59
C GLU A 199 -6.60 -6.29 -6.02
N GLU A 200 -7.58 -6.27 -6.94
CA GLU A 200 -7.38 -6.53 -8.37
C GLU A 200 -6.40 -5.53 -9.01
N THR A 201 -6.46 -4.27 -8.60
CA THR A 201 -5.64 -3.18 -9.17
C THR A 201 -4.16 -3.39 -8.87
N ASN A 202 -3.83 -3.81 -7.64
CA ASN A 202 -2.44 -4.08 -7.24
C ASN A 202 -1.86 -5.26 -8.04
N LEU A 203 -2.61 -6.35 -8.14
CA LEU A 203 -2.18 -7.54 -8.89
C LEU A 203 -1.99 -7.24 -10.39
N LEU A 204 -2.88 -6.43 -10.97
CA LEU A 204 -2.75 -6.00 -12.36
C LEU A 204 -1.46 -5.21 -12.58
N SER A 205 -1.11 -4.30 -11.67
CA SER A 205 0.15 -3.55 -11.75
C SER A 205 1.38 -4.48 -11.71
N SER A 206 1.33 -5.51 -10.86
CA SER A 206 2.38 -6.54 -10.79
C SER A 206 2.50 -7.30 -12.11
N ILE A 207 1.38 -7.76 -12.68
CA ILE A 207 1.33 -8.47 -13.97
C ILE A 207 1.87 -7.59 -15.11
N LEU A 208 1.45 -6.32 -15.18
CA LEU A 208 1.86 -5.38 -16.20
C LEU A 208 3.35 -5.04 -16.14
N SER A 209 3.97 -5.15 -14.96
CA SER A 209 5.40 -4.92 -14.77
C SER A 209 6.30 -6.05 -15.33
N PHE A 210 5.73 -7.17 -15.80
CA PHE A 210 6.53 -8.28 -16.33
C PHE A 210 6.94 -8.05 -17.79
N PRO A 211 8.25 -8.10 -18.10
CA PRO A 211 8.73 -8.23 -19.46
C PRO A 211 8.53 -9.68 -19.92
N SER A 212 7.34 -10.01 -20.44
CA SER A 212 7.04 -11.37 -20.87
C SER A 212 7.32 -11.59 -22.36
N SER A 213 8.20 -12.56 -22.65
CA SER A 213 8.35 -13.09 -24.00
C SER A 213 7.16 -13.97 -24.43
N ASN A 214 6.30 -14.39 -23.50
CA ASN A 214 5.19 -15.31 -23.75
C ASN A 214 4.01 -14.61 -24.45
N GLU A 215 3.60 -15.14 -25.60
CA GLU A 215 2.51 -14.58 -26.42
C GLU A 215 1.16 -14.52 -25.69
N LYS A 216 0.82 -15.53 -24.87
CA LYS A 216 -0.43 -15.55 -24.11
C LYS A 216 -0.51 -14.40 -23.12
N VAL A 217 0.59 -14.18 -22.38
CA VAL A 217 0.70 -13.08 -21.42
C VAL A 217 0.60 -11.74 -22.14
N ARG A 218 1.25 -11.59 -23.30
CA ARG A 218 1.13 -10.37 -24.10
C ARG A 218 -0.31 -10.12 -24.55
N LYS A 219 -0.99 -11.13 -25.11
CA LYS A 219 -2.40 -11.01 -25.52
C LYS A 219 -3.31 -10.61 -24.36
N TYR A 220 -3.10 -11.20 -23.19
CA TYR A 220 -3.83 -10.84 -21.98
C TYR A 220 -3.59 -9.38 -21.58
N ILE A 221 -2.32 -8.97 -21.48
CA ILE A 221 -1.93 -7.59 -21.16
C ILE A 221 -2.56 -6.60 -22.16
N LEU A 222 -2.54 -6.92 -23.45
CA LEU A 222 -3.14 -6.09 -24.50
C LEU A 222 -4.67 -5.99 -24.35
N GLN A 223 -5.34 -7.09 -24.04
CA GLN A 223 -6.78 -7.12 -23.84
C GLN A 223 -7.17 -6.30 -22.60
N GLU A 224 -6.46 -6.49 -21.49
CA GLU A 224 -6.69 -5.73 -20.26
C GLU A 224 -6.41 -4.25 -20.43
N PHE A 225 -5.36 -3.90 -21.17
CA PHE A 225 -5.07 -2.52 -21.50
C PHE A 225 -6.21 -1.85 -22.28
N LEU A 226 -6.83 -2.58 -23.23
CA LEU A 226 -7.97 -2.06 -23.99
C LEU A 226 -9.20 -1.83 -23.10
N ILE A 227 -9.42 -2.68 -22.09
CA ILE A 227 -10.58 -2.63 -21.19
C ILE A 227 -10.37 -1.63 -20.04
N SER A 228 -9.17 -1.54 -19.48
CA SER A 228 -8.85 -0.70 -18.32
C SER A 228 -8.82 0.79 -18.70
N ASP A 229 -9.53 1.63 -17.96
CA ASP A 229 -9.50 3.09 -18.12
C ASP A 229 -8.41 3.78 -17.30
N SER A 230 -7.62 3.03 -16.53
CA SER A 230 -6.58 3.62 -15.69
C SER A 230 -5.34 4.07 -16.48
N SER A 231 -4.93 5.32 -16.28
CA SER A 231 -3.72 5.92 -16.85
C SER A 231 -2.43 5.34 -16.27
N LEU A 232 -2.48 4.77 -15.05
CA LEU A 232 -1.33 4.17 -14.38
C LEU A 232 -0.84 2.91 -15.11
N ASN A 233 -1.78 2.08 -15.57
CA ASN A 233 -1.51 0.84 -16.30
C ASN A 233 -0.85 1.12 -17.66
N PHE A 234 -1.11 2.29 -18.24
CA PHE A 234 -0.58 2.68 -19.53
C PHE A 234 0.93 2.94 -19.53
N ARG A 235 1.45 3.65 -18.53
CA ARG A 235 2.89 3.93 -18.41
C ARG A 235 3.71 2.65 -18.33
N GLN A 236 3.24 1.69 -17.53
CA GLN A 236 3.89 0.39 -17.39
C GLN A 236 3.80 -0.42 -18.69
N PHE A 237 2.63 -0.40 -19.35
CA PHE A 237 2.44 -1.02 -20.65
C PHE A 237 3.44 -0.49 -21.70
N ILE A 238 3.54 0.83 -21.89
CA ILE A 238 4.50 1.45 -22.84
C ILE A 238 5.97 1.10 -22.52
N ARG A 239 6.31 0.91 -21.24
CA ARG A 239 7.68 0.52 -20.88
C ARG A 239 8.02 -0.88 -21.39
N ASN A 240 7.06 -1.81 -21.35
CA ASN A 240 7.28 -3.23 -21.62
C ASN A 240 6.94 -3.64 -23.06
N CYS A 241 6.24 -2.80 -23.81
CA CYS A 241 5.78 -3.11 -25.15
C CYS A 241 6.87 -2.85 -26.20
N LYS A 242 7.15 -3.84 -27.07
CA LYS A 242 8.10 -3.72 -28.21
C LYS A 242 7.38 -3.13 -29.44
N GLU A 243 8.05 -2.19 -30.12
CA GLU A 243 7.49 -1.13 -30.98
C GLU A 243 6.34 -1.47 -31.94
N LEU A 244 6.36 -2.61 -32.63
CA LEU A 244 5.44 -2.84 -33.77
C LEU A 244 4.03 -3.32 -33.41
N GLU A 245 3.88 -4.28 -32.49
CA GLU A 245 2.56 -4.85 -32.13
C GLU A 245 1.72 -3.87 -31.30
N CYS A 246 2.40 -3.01 -30.54
CA CYS A 246 1.76 -2.10 -29.60
C CYS A 246 1.08 -0.94 -30.31
N LYS A 247 1.57 -0.58 -31.51
CA LYS A 247 1.08 0.55 -32.29
C LYS A 247 -0.40 0.44 -32.64
N SER A 248 -0.86 -0.73 -33.08
CA SER A 248 -2.28 -0.94 -33.45
C SER A 248 -3.20 -0.87 -32.24
N VAL A 249 -2.75 -1.39 -31.10
CA VAL A 249 -3.51 -1.39 -29.84
C VAL A 249 -3.56 0.01 -29.23
N ILE A 250 -2.45 0.73 -29.26
CA ILE A 250 -2.30 2.15 -28.91
C ILE A 250 -3.30 3.00 -29.70
N LEU A 251 -3.30 2.88 -31.03
CA LEU A 251 -4.24 3.62 -31.89
C LEU A 251 -5.71 3.26 -31.62
N LYS A 252 -6.00 1.97 -31.35
CA LYS A 252 -7.34 1.52 -31.00
C LYS A 252 -7.81 2.10 -29.66
N LYS A 253 -6.94 2.17 -28.65
CA LYS A 253 -7.28 2.78 -27.35
C LYS A 253 -7.48 4.30 -27.49
N ILE A 254 -6.63 5.00 -28.25
CA ILE A 254 -6.82 6.44 -28.54
C ILE A 254 -8.20 6.68 -29.16
N LYS A 255 -8.57 5.89 -30.17
CA LYS A 255 -9.88 6.00 -30.81
C LYS A 255 -11.04 5.78 -29.84
N ASN A 256 -10.84 4.92 -28.82
CA ASN A 256 -11.85 4.60 -27.82
C ASN A 256 -11.89 5.59 -26.64
N LEU A 257 -10.79 6.26 -26.31
CA LEU A 257 -10.69 7.19 -25.18
C LEU A 257 -11.48 8.50 -25.41
N GLY A 258 -11.89 8.79 -26.66
CA GLY A 258 -12.64 10.00 -26.99
C GLY A 258 -11.85 11.27 -26.71
N ASN A 259 -12.56 12.39 -26.48
CA ASN A 259 -11.99 13.73 -26.37
C ASN A 259 -11.38 14.05 -24.99
N ASP A 260 -10.95 13.08 -24.18
CA ASP A 260 -10.22 13.40 -22.94
C ASP A 260 -8.81 13.94 -23.27
N PRO A 261 -8.61 15.27 -23.22
CA PRO A 261 -7.41 15.89 -23.74
C PRO A 261 -6.20 15.65 -22.81
N TYR A 262 -6.43 15.37 -21.53
CA TYR A 262 -5.37 15.18 -20.55
C TYR A 262 -4.69 13.83 -20.75
N THR A 263 -5.49 12.76 -20.81
CA THR A 263 -4.99 11.40 -21.05
C THR A 263 -4.33 11.29 -22.43
N LEU A 264 -4.90 11.93 -23.46
CA LEU A 264 -4.33 11.97 -24.80
C LEU A 264 -2.98 12.70 -24.85
N THR A 265 -2.82 13.82 -24.14
CA THR A 265 -1.57 14.60 -24.16
C THR A 265 -0.43 13.84 -23.49
N GLU A 266 -0.69 13.23 -22.34
CA GLU A 266 0.31 12.41 -21.65
C GLU A 266 0.67 11.16 -22.46
N PHE A 267 -0.31 10.61 -23.19
CA PHE A 267 -0.12 9.51 -24.13
C PHE A 267 0.83 9.87 -25.27
N ILE A 268 0.55 10.97 -25.96
CA ILE A 268 1.35 11.45 -27.08
C ILE A 268 2.78 11.71 -26.61
N LYS A 269 2.95 12.35 -25.44
CA LYS A 269 4.28 12.61 -24.88
C LYS A 269 5.09 11.34 -24.68
N LEU A 270 4.51 10.31 -24.06
CA LEU A 270 5.19 9.03 -23.79
C LEU A 270 5.53 8.24 -25.07
N TYR A 271 4.65 8.27 -26.07
CA TYR A 271 4.94 7.65 -27.37
C TYR A 271 6.09 8.37 -28.08
N PHE A 272 6.07 9.69 -28.10
CA PHE A 272 7.09 10.51 -28.78
C PHE A 272 8.46 10.48 -28.08
N GLU A 273 8.53 10.12 -26.81
CA GLU A 273 9.81 9.95 -26.13
C GLU A 273 10.61 8.77 -26.71
N LYS A 274 9.92 7.74 -27.21
CA LYS A 274 10.56 6.52 -27.75
C LYS A 274 10.55 6.41 -29.27
N ALA A 275 9.58 7.02 -29.95
CA ALA A 275 9.40 6.87 -31.39
C ALA A 275 10.53 7.53 -32.21
N THR A 276 10.88 6.92 -33.34
CA THR A 276 11.81 7.53 -34.31
C THR A 276 11.17 8.76 -34.99
N PRO A 277 11.96 9.67 -35.60
CA PRO A 277 11.41 10.83 -36.31
C PRO A 277 10.37 10.47 -37.39
N GLU A 278 10.61 9.39 -38.13
CA GLU A 278 9.71 8.87 -39.17
C GLU A 278 8.39 8.34 -38.59
N GLU A 279 8.46 7.68 -37.43
CA GLU A 279 7.29 7.19 -36.71
C GLU A 279 6.44 8.33 -36.16
N LYS A 280 7.08 9.37 -35.63
CA LYS A 280 6.42 10.60 -35.18
C LYS A 280 5.66 11.25 -36.32
N GLU A 281 6.29 11.41 -37.48
CA GLU A 281 5.65 12.01 -38.66
C GLU A 281 4.45 11.16 -39.14
N ARG A 282 4.61 9.83 -39.22
CA ARG A 282 3.52 8.93 -39.60
C ARG A 282 2.36 8.95 -38.61
N PHE A 283 2.66 9.05 -37.31
CA PHE A 283 1.65 9.15 -36.26
C PHE A 283 0.90 10.48 -36.30
N MET A 284 1.60 11.61 -36.50
CA MET A 284 0.96 12.92 -36.70
C MET A 284 0.02 12.93 -37.91
N LYS A 285 0.43 12.31 -39.03
CA LYS A 285 -0.44 12.14 -40.20
C LYS A 285 -1.70 11.31 -39.90
N HIS A 286 -1.62 10.32 -39.01
CA HIS A 286 -2.80 9.56 -38.58
C HIS A 286 -3.70 10.37 -37.65
N LEU A 287 -3.14 11.17 -36.73
CA LEU A 287 -3.93 12.03 -35.87
C LEU A 287 -4.71 13.09 -36.67
N GLN A 288 -4.08 13.70 -37.67
CA GLN A 288 -4.72 14.66 -38.59
C GLN A 288 -5.83 14.04 -39.45
N ALA A 289 -5.84 12.71 -39.60
CA ALA A 289 -6.90 11.99 -40.33
C ALA A 289 -8.06 11.54 -39.42
N ILE A 290 -7.92 11.72 -38.10
CA ILE A 290 -8.95 11.40 -37.10
C ILE A 290 -9.76 12.66 -36.74
N GLU A 291 -9.20 13.86 -36.92
CA GLU A 291 -9.93 15.14 -36.94
C GLU A 291 -10.86 15.26 -38.15
#